data_AF-A0A3A3G1Y8-F1
#
_entry.id   AF-A0A3A3G1Y8-F1
#
_cell.length_a   1.000
_cell.length_b   1.000
_cell.length_c   1.000
_cell.angle_alpha   90.00
_cell.angle_beta   90.00
_cell.angle_gamma   90.00
#
_symmetry.space_group_name_H-M   'P 1'
#
loop_
_entity.id
_entity.type
_entity.pdbx_description
1 polymer ?
#
loop_
_entity_poly.entity_id
_entity_poly.type
_entity_poly.pdbx_seq_one_letter_code
_entity_poly.pdbx_strand_id
1 'polypeptide(L)' 'MERKNPGRNDTAKSSKLFMNVPVSAETREGLHELKDAMAVESQAEVIEKLVKMGLALQRALRD' A
#
# COMPACT_ATOMS: atom_id res chain seq x y z
N MET A 1 -40.59 -8.27 25.54
CA MET A 1 -39.70 -9.27 24.90
C MET A 1 -38.97 -8.57 23.76
N GLU A 2 -37.76 -8.11 24.04
CA GLU A 2 -36.93 -7.31 23.13
C GLU A 2 -36.23 -8.25 22.13
N ARG A 3 -36.50 -8.08 20.83
CA ARG A 3 -35.85 -8.89 19.80
C ARG A 3 -34.51 -8.26 19.45
N LYS A 4 -33.44 -8.96 19.83
CA LYS A 4 -32.03 -8.62 19.53
C LYS A 4 -31.85 -8.26 18.05
N ASN A 5 -31.32 -7.07 17.80
CA ASN A 5 -30.82 -6.66 16.49
C ASN A 5 -29.56 -7.50 16.19
N PRO A 6 -29.50 -8.29 15.11
CA PRO A 6 -28.31 -9.08 14.80
C PRO A 6 -27.19 -8.10 14.45
N GLY A 7 -26.12 -8.16 15.25
CA GLY A 7 -24.95 -7.32 15.13
C GLY A 7 -24.46 -7.26 13.69
N ARG A 8 -24.25 -6.02 13.23
CA ARG A 8 -23.48 -5.68 12.05
C ARG A 8 -22.15 -6.44 12.16
N ASN A 9 -22.01 -7.49 11.36
CA ASN A 9 -20.79 -8.28 11.33
C ASN A 9 -19.78 -7.48 10.50
N ASP A 10 -19.21 -6.43 11.09
CA ASP A 10 -18.06 -5.69 10.57
C ASP A 10 -16.85 -6.62 10.66
N THR A 11 -16.86 -7.67 9.83
CA THR A 11 -15.65 -8.38 9.45
C THR A 11 -14.80 -7.35 8.73
N ALA A 12 -13.89 -6.74 9.48
CA ALA A 12 -12.87 -5.86 8.95
C ALA A 12 -12.14 -6.60 7.82
N LYS A 13 -12.57 -6.34 6.59
CA LYS A 13 -11.90 -6.82 5.40
C LYS A 13 -10.53 -6.15 5.41
N SER A 14 -9.51 -6.88 5.85
CA SER A 14 -8.18 -6.77 5.28
C SER A 14 -8.27 -7.21 3.80
N SER A 15 -9.04 -6.49 2.98
CA SER A 15 -9.02 -6.68 1.55
C SER A 15 -7.85 -5.85 1.06
N LYS A 16 -6.65 -6.44 1.07
CA LYS A 16 -5.58 -5.97 0.21
C LYS A 16 -6.17 -5.87 -1.20
N LEU A 17 -6.28 -4.66 -1.72
CA LEU A 17 -6.76 -4.42 -3.08
C LEU A 17 -5.56 -4.59 -4.01
N PHE A 18 -5.61 -5.59 -4.88
CA PHE A 18 -4.58 -5.78 -5.89
C PHE A 18 -4.74 -4.74 -6.99
N MET A 19 -3.63 -4.17 -7.43
CA MET A 19 -3.58 -3.20 -8.53
C MET A 19 -2.63 -3.73 -9.59
N ASN A 20 -3.14 -3.88 -10.82
CA ASN A 20 -2.31 -4.17 -11.99
C ASN A 20 -1.94 -2.86 -12.66
N VAL A 21 -0.67 -2.46 -12.55
CA VAL A 21 -0.16 -1.22 -13.17
C VAL A 21 0.88 -1.62 -14.20
N PRO A 22 0.68 -1.33 -15.50
CA PRO A 22 1.73 -1.51 -16.49
C PRO A 22 2.85 -0.52 -16.22
N VAL A 23 4.09 -0.99 -16.25
CA VAL A 23 5.31 -0.20 -16.05
C VAL A 23 6.35 -0.56 -17.11
N SER A 24 7.34 0.30 -17.32
CA SER A 24 8.46 -0.02 -18.21
C SER A 24 9.33 -1.14 -17.63
N ALA A 25 10.14 -1.78 -18.48
CA ALA A 25 11.11 -2.79 -18.04
C ALA A 25 12.12 -2.19 -17.05
N GLU A 26 12.66 -1.01 -17.35
CA GLU A 26 13.56 -0.26 -16.48
C GLU A 26 12.94 0.02 -15.10
N THR A 27 11.67 0.43 -15.05
CA THR A 27 10.97 0.65 -13.77
C THR A 27 10.85 -0.65 -12.98
N ARG A 28 10.56 -1.76 -13.65
CA ARG A 28 10.46 -3.08 -13.01
C ARG A 28 11.79 -3.55 -12.43
N GLU A 29 12.89 -3.33 -13.15
CA GLU A 29 14.25 -3.63 -12.70
C GLU A 29 14.62 -2.75 -11.50
N GLY A 30 14.39 -1.44 -11.60
CA GLY A 30 14.60 -0.51 -10.48
C GLY A 30 13.77 -0.88 -9.23
N LEU A 31 12.53 -1.34 -9.38
CA LEU A 31 11.74 -1.85 -8.25
C LEU A 31 12.37 -3.10 -7.61
N HIS A 32 13.03 -3.96 -8.39
CA HIS A 32 13.74 -5.12 -7.87
C HIS A 32 14.99 -4.69 -7.08
N GLU A 33 15.79 -3.79 -7.63
CA GLU A 33 16.98 -3.24 -6.96
C GLU A 33 16.61 -2.54 -5.65
N LEU A 34 15.57 -1.71 -5.66
CA LEU A 34 15.09 -1.03 -4.46
C LEU A 34 14.58 -1.99 -3.39
N LYS A 35 13.93 -3.09 -3.78
CA LYS A 35 13.47 -4.12 -2.85
C LYS A 35 14.64 -4.69 -2.06
N ASP A 36 15.74 -5.01 -2.74
CA ASP A 36 16.95 -5.54 -2.11
C ASP A 36 17.65 -4.46 -1.27
N ALA A 37 17.83 -3.25 -1.81
CA ALA A 37 18.48 -2.14 -1.12
C ALA A 37 17.74 -1.70 0.16
N MET A 38 16.41 -1.74 0.15
CA MET A 38 15.57 -1.40 1.30
C MET A 38 15.37 -2.56 2.27
N ALA A 39 15.88 -3.77 1.95
CA ALA A 39 15.70 -5.00 2.71
C ALA A 39 14.22 -5.29 3.06
N VAL A 40 13.34 -5.18 2.06
CA VAL A 40 11.90 -5.42 2.21
C VAL A 40 11.46 -6.70 1.52
N GLU A 41 10.31 -7.25 1.94
CA GLU A 41 9.88 -8.58 1.51
C GLU A 41 9.29 -8.59 0.09
N SER A 42 8.83 -7.43 -0.42
CA SER A 42 8.18 -7.36 -1.72
C SER A 42 8.31 -6.01 -2.41
N GLN A 43 8.20 -6.01 -3.75
CA GLN A 43 8.14 -4.78 -4.54
C GLN A 43 6.90 -3.93 -4.19
N ALA A 44 5.81 -4.57 -3.74
CA ALA A 44 4.63 -3.84 -3.25
C ALA A 44 4.98 -3.00 -2.01
N GLU A 45 5.78 -3.54 -1.09
CA GLU A 45 6.22 -2.81 0.10
C GLU A 45 7.12 -1.62 -0.26
N VAL A 46 7.98 -1.75 -1.29
CA VAL A 46 8.74 -0.63 -1.84
C VAL A 46 7.79 0.49 -2.28
N ILE A 47 6.78 0.17 -3.09
CA ILE A 47 5.79 1.13 -3.59
C ILE A 47 5.06 1.81 -2.42
N GLU A 48 4.61 1.05 -1.42
CA GLU A 48 3.94 1.61 -0.25
C GLU A 48 4.83 2.61 0.52
N LYS A 49 6.12 2.31 0.68
CA LYS A 49 7.07 3.21 1.35
C LYS A 49 7.34 4.47 0.53
N LEU A 50 7.55 4.33 -0.78
CA LEU A 50 7.76 5.47 -1.68
C LEU A 50 6.53 6.40 -1.69
N VAL A 51 5.32 5.85 -1.74
CA VAL A 51 4.07 6.64 -1.66
C VAL A 51 3.97 7.39 -0.33
N LYS A 52 4.26 6.72 0.80
CA LYS A 52 4.28 7.37 2.13
C LYS A 52 5.28 8.52 2.19
N MET A 53 6.48 8.33 1.65
CA MET A 53 7.50 9.39 1.60
C MET A 53 7.07 10.56 0.70
N GLY A 54 6.55 10.28 -0.51
CA GLY A 54 6.06 11.31 -1.42
C GLY A 54 4.94 12.16 -0.81
N LEU A 55 3.99 11.52 -0.12
CA LEU A 55 2.92 12.22 0.60
C LEU A 55 3.44 13.05 1.77
N ALA A 56 4.42 12.55 2.52
CA ALA A 56 5.05 13.30 3.60
C ALA A 56 5.76 14.55 3.08
N LEU A 57 6.53 14.44 2.00
CA LEU A 57 7.19 15.56 1.34
C LEU A 57 6.18 16.57 0.79
N GLN A 58 5.14 16.12 0.10
CA GLN A 58 4.10 17.00 -0.42
C GLN A 58 3.43 17.83 0.69
N ARG A 59 3.15 17.22 1.84
CA ARG A 59 2.57 17.91 3.00
C ARG A 59 3.55 18.93 3.58
N ALA A 60 4.80 18.51 3.80
CA ALA A 60 5.83 19.38 4.34
C ALA A 60 6.15 20.60 3.46
N LEU A 61 5.93 20.52 2.15
CA LEU A 61 6.14 21.62 1.20
C LEU A 61 4.91 22.51 0.99
N ARG A 62 3.74 22.10 1.50
CA ARG A 62 2.49 22.87 1.37
C ARG A 62 2.28 23.82 2.56
N ASP A 63 2.85 23.49 3.72
CA ASP A 63 2.86 24.31 4.93
C ASP A 63 3.97 25.39 4.85
#